data_AF-A0ABD7JSN5-F1
#
_entry.id   AF-A0ABD7JSN5-F1
#
_cell.length_a   1.000
_cell.length_b   1.000
_cell.length_c   1.000
_cell.angle_alpha   90.00
_cell.angle_beta   90.00
_cell.angle_gamma   90.00
#
_symmetry.space_group_name_H-M   'P 1'
#
loop_
_entity.id
_entity.type
_entity.pdbx_description
1 polymer ?
#
loop_
_entity_poly.entity_id
_entity_poly.type
_entity_poly.pdbx_seq_one_letter_code
_entity_poly.pdbx_strand_id
1 'polypeptide(L)'
;MALTDEEIQELQTEVLDIINEKNEGQTYTTDKSEIEYKVIKEINKTTQAVTVAPIINGQVDYTQTTIVVAGTQSPNNEINNHVTESVFNAVMARNQLTEQTKDVREFYNQSLASAKKMAGKGQEVDISNMSGFSQAGPAVAKVAAEMKVQKITNFMDWGAWNSLTKNTADYRGISDEELAYINKHLHSYSDQGKDLTSWDGHGGIITYGKVFTVEGKHHNAGLPKIKGNSPDLEWYEKNGLFCSGMTEKQVRKIAKHKAKMYEINPVTANFGLDYAKKDPEHYVLEYLKEYGGFAPEPSKQDLISINRRYIDELHASLRISSGDKKISLREELVRTSAQTALLQAEVYEQEIKDKLASSKSKVEEHISELSNAAHTLAHNLSSGEVEDLLSELTLSKAWNGETEASTLASASAYTTKMTEIAGNLNKAADNIVAIDQKGAQIFTKK
;
A
#
# COMPACT_ATOMS: atom_id res chain seq x y z
N MET A 1 -12.42 -12.39 0.92
CA MET A 1 -11.54 -11.36 0.32
C MET A 1 -10.22 -12.05 0.08
N ALA A 2 -9.57 -11.95 -1.09
CA ALA A 2 -8.28 -12.62 -1.30
C ALA A 2 -7.24 -12.22 -0.23
N LEU A 3 -6.27 -13.10 0.02
CA LEU A 3 -5.15 -12.83 0.92
C LEU A 3 -4.42 -11.52 0.55
N THR A 4 -3.96 -10.82 1.57
CA THR A 4 -3.17 -9.59 1.46
C THR A 4 -1.79 -9.87 0.86
N ASP A 5 -1.13 -8.85 0.31
CA ASP A 5 0.23 -9.06 -0.25
C ASP A 5 1.24 -9.47 0.82
N GLU A 6 1.03 -9.02 2.07
CA GLU A 6 1.83 -9.40 3.23
C GLU A 6 1.73 -10.91 3.52
N GLU A 7 0.52 -11.46 3.54
CA GLU A 7 0.29 -12.91 3.71
C GLU A 7 0.86 -13.72 2.55
N ILE A 8 0.73 -13.19 1.31
CA ILE A 8 1.30 -13.86 0.13
C ILE A 8 2.83 -13.84 0.16
N GLN A 9 3.44 -12.75 0.61
CA GLN A 9 4.89 -12.66 0.75
C GLN A 9 5.43 -13.74 1.69
N GLU A 10 4.75 -13.97 2.81
CA GLU A 10 5.13 -14.98 3.78
C GLU A 10 5.12 -16.38 3.16
N LEU A 11 4.01 -16.75 2.51
CA LEU A 11 3.92 -18.00 1.75
C LEU A 11 4.99 -18.10 0.65
N GLN A 12 5.31 -16.99 -0.03
CA GLN A 12 6.34 -16.93 -1.06
C GLN A 12 7.75 -17.13 -0.50
N THR A 13 8.02 -16.65 0.71
CA THR A 13 9.31 -16.88 1.39
C THR A 13 9.46 -18.29 1.93
N GLU A 14 8.35 -18.95 2.27
CA GLU A 14 8.31 -20.28 2.88
C GLU A 14 8.00 -21.39 1.88
N VAL A 15 7.77 -21.06 0.60
CA VAL A 15 7.32 -22.01 -0.45
C VAL A 15 8.18 -23.26 -0.55
N LEU A 16 9.50 -23.13 -0.43
CA LEU A 16 10.42 -24.28 -0.50
C LEU A 16 10.32 -25.18 0.73
N ASP A 17 10.12 -24.59 1.91
CA ASP A 17 9.96 -25.33 3.16
C ASP A 17 8.64 -26.10 3.14
N ILE A 18 7.55 -25.47 2.69
CA ILE A 18 6.24 -26.12 2.54
C ILE A 18 6.34 -27.33 1.61
N ILE A 19 6.98 -27.18 0.44
CA ILE A 19 7.15 -28.26 -0.55
C ILE A 19 7.99 -29.43 0.00
N ASN A 20 8.96 -29.14 0.87
CA ASN A 20 9.84 -30.18 1.43
C ASN A 20 9.20 -30.90 2.64
N GLU A 21 8.38 -30.21 3.42
CA GLU A 21 7.88 -30.72 4.70
C GLU A 21 6.45 -31.26 4.63
N LYS A 22 5.65 -30.82 3.65
CA LYS A 22 4.21 -31.07 3.60
C LYS A 22 3.81 -31.73 2.30
N ASN A 23 2.83 -32.63 2.42
CA ASN A 23 2.15 -33.29 1.32
C ASN A 23 0.72 -32.77 1.18
N GLU A 24 0.09 -33.07 0.05
CA GLU A 24 -1.32 -32.77 -0.19
C GLU A 24 -2.23 -33.24 0.96
N GLY A 25 -3.10 -32.33 1.41
CA GLY A 25 -4.03 -32.57 2.51
C GLY A 25 -3.45 -32.36 3.91
N GLN A 26 -2.15 -32.10 4.08
CA GLN A 26 -1.59 -31.71 5.38
C GLN A 26 -1.82 -30.22 5.68
N THR A 27 -1.61 -29.83 6.94
CA THR A 27 -1.65 -28.42 7.35
C THR A 27 -0.25 -27.86 7.53
N TYR A 28 -0.13 -26.57 7.25
CA TYR A 28 1.06 -25.75 7.42
C TYR A 28 0.67 -24.49 8.17
N THR A 29 1.52 -24.03 9.09
CA THR A 29 1.32 -22.77 9.81
C THR A 29 2.50 -21.88 9.47
N THR A 30 2.21 -20.67 9.02
CA THR A 30 3.24 -19.69 8.67
C THR A 30 3.94 -19.16 9.92
N ASP A 31 5.23 -18.85 9.81
CA ASP A 31 6.08 -18.62 10.99
C ASP A 31 5.83 -17.26 11.67
N LYS A 32 5.42 -16.23 10.92
CA LYS A 32 5.28 -14.86 11.44
C LYS A 32 3.83 -14.50 11.76
N SER A 33 2.90 -14.84 10.88
CA SER A 33 1.48 -14.51 11.06
C SER A 33 0.71 -15.58 11.82
N GLU A 34 1.29 -16.77 12.02
CA GLU A 34 0.65 -17.93 12.66
C GLU A 34 -0.66 -18.34 11.96
N ILE A 35 -0.80 -18.04 10.67
CA ILE A 35 -1.98 -18.40 9.89
C ILE A 35 -1.84 -19.86 9.47
N GLU A 36 -2.88 -20.66 9.75
CA GLU A 36 -2.92 -22.05 9.35
C GLU A 36 -3.50 -22.20 7.94
N TYR A 37 -2.88 -23.05 7.13
CA TYR A 37 -3.21 -23.33 5.76
C TYR A 37 -3.35 -24.83 5.53
N LYS A 38 -4.32 -25.21 4.69
CA LYS A 38 -4.43 -26.54 4.11
C LYS A 38 -3.62 -26.59 2.81
N VAL A 39 -2.70 -27.54 2.69
CA VAL A 39 -1.99 -27.81 1.44
C VAL A 39 -2.93 -28.54 0.48
N ILE A 40 -3.21 -27.92 -0.66
CA ILE A 40 -4.15 -28.41 -1.69
C ILE A 40 -3.42 -29.22 -2.76
N LYS A 41 -2.29 -28.69 -3.23
CA LYS A 41 -1.47 -29.28 -4.30
C LYS A 41 -0.03 -28.84 -4.10
N GLU A 42 0.93 -29.72 -4.35
CA GLU A 42 2.34 -29.36 -4.43
C GLU A 42 2.98 -29.97 -5.68
N ILE A 43 4.07 -29.36 -6.15
CA ILE A 43 4.96 -29.95 -7.14
C ILE A 43 6.40 -29.53 -6.82
N ASN A 44 7.30 -30.52 -6.81
CA ASN A 44 8.74 -30.32 -6.65
C ASN A 44 9.51 -30.89 -7.86
N LYS A 45 9.40 -30.23 -9.02
CA LYS A 45 10.11 -30.60 -10.26
C LYS A 45 10.80 -29.37 -10.86
N THR A 46 10.91 -29.29 -12.19
CA THR A 46 11.38 -28.11 -12.92
C THR A 46 10.64 -26.85 -12.50
N THR A 47 9.32 -26.96 -12.28
CA THR A 47 8.52 -25.98 -11.57
C THR A 47 8.33 -26.44 -10.12
N GLN A 48 8.61 -25.53 -9.18
CA GLN A 48 8.35 -25.72 -7.76
C GLN A 48 7.20 -24.80 -7.36
N ALA A 49 6.09 -25.38 -6.92
CA ALA A 49 4.91 -24.62 -6.57
C ALA A 49 4.08 -25.32 -5.51
N VAL A 50 3.35 -24.52 -4.74
CA VAL A 50 2.35 -25.01 -3.79
C VAL A 50 1.06 -24.24 -3.96
N THR A 51 -0.05 -24.94 -3.73
CA THR A 51 -1.38 -24.37 -3.63
C THR A 51 -1.87 -24.59 -2.21
N VAL A 52 -2.33 -23.53 -1.57
CA VAL A 52 -2.84 -23.55 -0.20
C VAL A 52 -4.20 -22.88 -0.10
N ALA A 53 -4.98 -23.25 0.91
CA ALA A 53 -6.21 -22.55 1.29
C ALA A 53 -6.19 -22.25 2.79
N PRO A 54 -6.49 -21.01 3.23
CA PRO A 54 -6.43 -20.64 4.65
C PRO A 54 -7.49 -21.38 5.48
N ILE A 55 -7.17 -21.64 6.74
CA ILE A 55 -8.08 -22.22 7.73
C ILE A 55 -8.55 -21.10 8.66
N ILE A 56 -9.83 -20.74 8.56
CA ILE A 56 -10.45 -19.67 9.32
C ILE A 56 -11.47 -20.31 10.26
N ASN A 57 -11.30 -20.09 11.58
CA ASN A 57 -12.17 -20.67 12.61
C ASN A 57 -12.30 -22.21 12.51
N GLY A 58 -11.21 -22.89 12.15
CA GLY A 58 -11.16 -24.34 12.00
C GLY A 58 -11.81 -24.89 10.71
N GLN A 59 -12.23 -24.02 9.79
CA GLN A 59 -12.76 -24.42 8.48
C GLN A 59 -11.85 -23.94 7.36
N VAL A 60 -11.63 -24.79 6.36
CA VAL A 60 -10.85 -24.44 5.17
C VAL A 60 -11.69 -23.51 4.27
N ASP A 61 -11.19 -22.31 3.98
CA ASP A 61 -11.80 -21.37 3.06
C ASP A 61 -11.26 -21.58 1.63
N TYR A 62 -11.92 -22.46 0.88
CA TYR A 62 -11.55 -22.77 -0.51
C TYR A 62 -11.83 -21.62 -1.49
N THR A 63 -12.56 -20.58 -1.08
CA THR A 63 -12.75 -19.37 -1.91
C THR A 63 -11.51 -18.48 -1.91
N GLN A 64 -10.56 -18.75 -1.02
CA GLN A 64 -9.29 -18.05 -0.91
C GLN A 64 -8.09 -18.93 -1.23
N THR A 65 -8.30 -19.92 -2.10
CA THR A 65 -7.20 -20.77 -2.55
C THR A 65 -6.16 -19.93 -3.29
N THR A 66 -4.89 -20.16 -3.00
CA THR A 66 -3.75 -19.37 -3.49
C THR A 66 -2.69 -20.29 -4.06
N ILE A 67 -2.15 -19.94 -5.23
CA ILE A 67 -1.01 -20.63 -5.84
C ILE A 67 0.24 -19.78 -5.64
N VAL A 68 1.33 -20.40 -5.19
CA VAL A 68 2.63 -19.75 -5.00
C VAL A 68 3.68 -20.54 -5.77
N VAL A 69 4.39 -19.88 -6.68
CA VAL A 69 5.39 -20.48 -7.57
C VAL A 69 6.76 -19.91 -7.22
N ALA A 70 7.70 -20.79 -6.89
CA ALA A 70 9.07 -20.40 -6.59
C ALA A 70 9.85 -20.01 -7.86
N GLY A 71 10.89 -19.20 -7.69
CA GLY A 71 11.85 -18.90 -8.75
C GLY A 71 12.80 -20.06 -9.01
N THR A 72 13.39 -20.11 -10.20
CA THR A 72 14.38 -21.13 -10.60
C THR A 72 15.63 -21.07 -9.72
N GLN A 73 16.14 -22.24 -9.35
CA GLN A 73 17.12 -22.45 -8.26
C GLN A 73 18.52 -21.86 -8.54
N SER A 74 19.16 -21.33 -7.49
CA SER A 74 20.60 -20.98 -7.51
C SER A 74 21.46 -22.26 -7.38
N PRO A 75 22.60 -22.37 -8.09
CA PRO A 75 23.44 -23.57 -8.12
C PRO A 75 24.08 -23.99 -6.77
N ASN A 76 23.88 -23.22 -5.69
CA ASN A 76 24.50 -23.46 -4.38
C ASN A 76 23.55 -23.99 -3.28
N ASN A 77 22.28 -24.26 -3.57
CA ASN A 77 21.44 -24.99 -2.62
C ASN A 77 21.69 -26.50 -2.79
N GLU A 78 22.23 -27.14 -1.74
CA GLU A 78 22.66 -28.56 -1.70
C GLU A 78 21.53 -29.60 -1.92
N ILE A 79 20.36 -29.21 -2.41
CA ILE A 79 19.12 -29.99 -2.32
C ILE A 79 18.56 -30.43 -3.70
N ASN A 80 19.27 -30.31 -4.85
CA ASN A 80 18.79 -31.05 -6.05
C ASN A 80 19.76 -31.26 -7.24
N ASN A 81 19.48 -32.34 -7.99
CA ASN A 81 20.26 -32.90 -9.12
C ASN A 81 19.87 -32.35 -10.53
N HIS A 82 19.11 -31.25 -10.63
CA HIS A 82 18.57 -30.71 -11.90
C HIS A 82 19.21 -29.37 -12.35
N VAL A 83 20.47 -29.15 -12.00
CA VAL A 83 21.22 -27.89 -12.22
C VAL A 83 21.26 -27.46 -13.69
N THR A 84 21.34 -28.42 -14.63
CA THR A 84 21.50 -28.15 -16.07
C THR A 84 20.25 -27.56 -16.74
N GLU A 85 19.04 -27.92 -16.31
CA GLU A 85 17.78 -27.40 -16.88
C GLU A 85 17.47 -25.98 -16.37
N SER A 86 17.84 -25.67 -15.12
CA SER A 86 17.62 -24.35 -14.50
C SER A 86 18.41 -23.22 -15.18
N VAL A 87 19.65 -23.51 -15.60
CA VAL A 87 20.52 -22.56 -16.30
C VAL A 87 20.02 -22.32 -17.74
N PHE A 88 19.54 -23.36 -18.42
CA PHE A 88 18.96 -23.23 -19.75
C PHE A 88 17.65 -22.42 -19.75
N ASN A 89 16.79 -22.63 -18.75
CA ASN A 89 15.56 -21.84 -18.58
C ASN A 89 15.85 -20.36 -18.25
N ALA A 90 16.87 -20.07 -17.45
CA ALA A 90 17.30 -18.70 -17.16
C ALA A 90 17.84 -17.95 -18.40
N VAL A 91 18.52 -18.66 -19.31
CA VAL A 91 19.02 -18.11 -20.58
C VAL A 91 17.89 -17.97 -21.61
N MET A 92 16.92 -18.89 -21.65
CA MET A 92 15.80 -18.85 -22.59
C MET A 92 14.68 -17.87 -22.18
N ALA A 93 14.45 -17.66 -20.88
CA ALA A 93 13.53 -16.64 -20.36
C ALA A 93 13.94 -15.21 -20.74
N ARG A 94 15.19 -15.00 -21.18
CA ARG A 94 15.64 -13.73 -21.79
C ARG A 94 15.04 -13.48 -23.18
N ASN A 95 14.47 -14.49 -23.83
CA ASN A 95 14.02 -14.40 -25.23
C ASN A 95 12.52 -14.66 -25.41
N GLN A 96 11.86 -15.53 -24.62
CA GLN A 96 10.43 -15.88 -24.74
C GLN A 96 9.84 -16.43 -23.43
N LEU A 97 8.51 -16.45 -23.26
CA LEU A 97 7.83 -17.20 -22.19
C LEU A 97 8.04 -18.71 -22.40
N THR A 98 8.61 -19.36 -21.37
CA THR A 98 9.26 -20.68 -21.40
C THR A 98 8.29 -21.86 -21.19
N GLU A 99 8.81 -23.10 -21.16
CA GLU A 99 8.09 -24.32 -20.70
C GLU A 99 7.43 -24.12 -19.33
N GLN A 100 7.99 -23.26 -18.48
CA GLN A 100 7.45 -22.92 -17.17
C GLN A 100 6.02 -22.34 -17.23
N THR A 101 5.64 -21.62 -18.30
CA THR A 101 4.26 -21.13 -18.46
C THR A 101 3.28 -22.29 -18.65
N LYS A 102 3.69 -23.32 -19.40
CA LYS A 102 2.89 -24.53 -19.58
C LYS A 102 2.74 -25.28 -18.27
N ASP A 103 3.83 -25.43 -17.52
CA ASP A 103 3.82 -26.09 -16.20
C ASP A 103 2.93 -25.33 -15.21
N VAL A 104 3.03 -23.99 -15.13
CA VAL A 104 2.19 -23.17 -14.27
C VAL A 104 0.71 -23.28 -14.67
N ARG A 105 0.40 -23.32 -15.96
CA ARG A 105 -0.98 -23.54 -16.45
C ARG A 105 -1.51 -24.92 -16.09
N GLU A 106 -0.68 -25.96 -16.24
CA GLU A 106 -1.06 -27.31 -15.84
C GLU A 106 -1.28 -27.39 -14.32
N PHE A 107 -0.35 -26.83 -13.54
CA PHE A 107 -0.44 -26.77 -12.09
C PHE A 107 -1.67 -26.01 -11.61
N TYR A 108 -2.05 -24.91 -12.26
CA TYR A 108 -3.31 -24.21 -12.00
C TYR A 108 -4.52 -25.14 -12.12
N ASN A 109 -4.62 -25.86 -13.24
CA ASN A 109 -5.74 -26.77 -13.48
C ASN A 109 -5.77 -27.93 -12.48
N GLN A 110 -4.61 -28.51 -12.16
CA GLN A 110 -4.49 -29.56 -11.14
C GLN A 110 -4.87 -29.04 -9.74
N SER A 111 -4.47 -27.82 -9.42
CA SER A 111 -4.77 -27.16 -8.15
C SER A 111 -6.26 -26.90 -7.99
N LEU A 112 -6.91 -26.33 -9.01
CA LEU A 112 -8.35 -26.10 -9.01
C LEU A 112 -9.15 -27.40 -8.90
N ALA A 113 -8.73 -28.45 -9.62
CA ALA A 113 -9.36 -29.78 -9.52
C ALA A 113 -9.20 -30.39 -8.13
N SER A 114 -8.01 -30.27 -7.53
CA SER A 114 -7.71 -30.79 -6.19
C SER A 114 -8.49 -30.03 -5.11
N ALA A 115 -8.56 -28.69 -5.21
CA ALA A 115 -9.37 -27.86 -4.33
C ALA A 115 -10.85 -28.26 -4.37
N LYS A 116 -11.43 -28.40 -5.58
CA LYS A 116 -12.82 -28.87 -5.78
C LYS A 116 -13.07 -30.25 -5.19
N LYS A 117 -12.12 -31.17 -5.34
CA LYS A 117 -12.20 -32.52 -4.76
C LYS A 117 -12.18 -32.48 -3.23
N MET A 118 -11.29 -31.67 -2.64
CA MET A 118 -11.15 -31.55 -1.18
C MET A 118 -12.32 -30.81 -0.53
N ALA A 119 -12.85 -29.78 -1.19
CA ALA A 119 -14.01 -29.02 -0.70
C ALA A 119 -15.30 -29.85 -0.65
N GLY A 120 -15.48 -30.76 -1.61
CA GLY A 120 -16.68 -31.58 -1.73
C GLY A 120 -17.82 -30.88 -2.48
N LYS A 121 -18.94 -31.58 -2.65
CA LYS A 121 -20.06 -31.11 -3.48
C LYS A 121 -20.75 -29.88 -2.86
N GLY A 122 -20.97 -28.85 -3.68
CA GLY A 122 -21.75 -27.67 -3.31
C GLY A 122 -20.96 -26.57 -2.59
N GLN A 123 -19.68 -26.78 -2.34
CA GLN A 123 -18.78 -25.73 -1.83
C GLN A 123 -18.26 -24.87 -2.97
N GLU A 124 -18.19 -23.56 -2.75
CA GLU A 124 -17.56 -22.63 -3.67
C GLU A 124 -16.03 -22.76 -3.57
N VAL A 125 -15.36 -22.74 -4.72
CA VAL A 125 -13.91 -22.88 -4.81
C VAL A 125 -13.41 -21.87 -5.84
N ASP A 126 -12.43 -21.07 -5.45
CA ASP A 126 -11.80 -20.09 -6.33
C ASP A 126 -10.28 -20.04 -6.08
N ILE A 127 -9.52 -19.88 -7.16
CA ILE A 127 -8.11 -19.49 -7.06
C ILE A 127 -8.09 -17.97 -7.03
N SER A 128 -8.13 -17.42 -5.82
CA SER A 128 -8.26 -15.99 -5.59
C SER A 128 -6.95 -15.21 -5.81
N ASN A 129 -5.80 -15.88 -5.66
CA ASN A 129 -4.50 -15.28 -5.84
C ASN A 129 -3.49 -16.25 -6.52
N MET A 130 -2.60 -15.70 -7.33
CA MET A 130 -1.40 -16.37 -7.81
C MET A 130 -0.17 -15.49 -7.58
N SER A 131 0.91 -16.10 -7.10
CA SER A 131 2.18 -15.45 -6.80
C SER A 131 3.35 -16.12 -7.50
N GLY A 132 4.25 -15.32 -8.06
CA GLY A 132 5.50 -15.76 -8.66
C GLY A 132 6.68 -14.97 -8.13
N PHE A 133 7.82 -15.66 -7.97
CA PHE A 133 9.11 -15.04 -7.66
C PHE A 133 10.09 -15.16 -8.83
N SER A 134 10.87 -14.12 -9.09
CA SER A 134 11.97 -14.17 -10.06
C SER A 134 11.45 -14.53 -11.47
N GLN A 135 12.01 -15.56 -12.10
CA GLN A 135 11.66 -16.04 -13.43
C GLN A 135 10.23 -16.60 -13.53
N ALA A 136 9.63 -17.01 -12.40
CA ALA A 136 8.25 -17.49 -12.40
C ALA A 136 7.22 -16.35 -12.53
N GLY A 137 7.61 -15.12 -12.18
CA GLY A 137 6.73 -13.94 -12.17
C GLY A 137 5.96 -13.74 -13.49
N PRO A 138 6.64 -13.65 -14.65
CA PRO A 138 5.96 -13.50 -15.94
C PRO A 138 5.02 -14.66 -16.32
N ALA A 139 5.41 -15.90 -16.01
CA ALA A 139 4.58 -17.08 -16.27
C ALA A 139 3.30 -17.05 -15.42
N VAL A 140 3.43 -16.71 -14.14
CA VAL A 140 2.29 -16.51 -13.23
C VAL A 140 1.39 -15.39 -13.72
N ALA A 141 1.95 -14.23 -14.07
CA ALA A 141 1.18 -13.09 -14.57
C ALA A 141 0.35 -13.45 -15.80
N LYS A 142 0.95 -14.18 -16.76
CA LYS A 142 0.25 -14.66 -17.95
C LYS A 142 -0.88 -15.63 -17.61
N VAL A 143 -0.58 -16.71 -16.88
CA VAL A 143 -1.59 -17.74 -16.57
C VAL A 143 -2.72 -17.18 -15.72
N ALA A 144 -2.40 -16.32 -14.75
CA ALA A 144 -3.42 -15.65 -13.94
C ALA A 144 -4.33 -14.75 -14.78
N ALA A 145 -3.80 -14.06 -15.79
CA ALA A 145 -4.58 -13.23 -16.71
C ALA A 145 -5.45 -14.05 -17.68
N GLU A 146 -4.97 -15.21 -18.14
CA GLU A 146 -5.73 -16.18 -18.93
C GLU A 146 -6.91 -16.73 -18.12
N MET A 147 -6.67 -17.05 -16.84
CA MET A 147 -7.64 -17.68 -15.94
C MET A 147 -8.52 -16.68 -15.18
N LYS A 148 -8.27 -15.37 -15.32
CA LYS A 148 -8.98 -14.27 -14.64
C LYS A 148 -8.94 -14.37 -13.11
N VAL A 149 -7.77 -14.73 -12.58
CA VAL A 149 -7.50 -14.74 -11.14
C VAL A 149 -7.64 -13.33 -10.57
N GLN A 150 -8.37 -13.21 -9.45
CA GLN A 150 -8.79 -11.91 -8.89
C GLN A 150 -7.61 -10.99 -8.55
N LYS A 151 -6.54 -11.56 -8.00
CA LYS A 151 -5.37 -10.83 -7.54
C LYS A 151 -4.07 -11.55 -7.92
N ILE A 152 -3.04 -10.80 -8.30
CA ILE A 152 -1.73 -11.36 -8.63
C ILE A 152 -0.70 -10.59 -7.81
N THR A 153 0.15 -11.31 -7.07
CA THR A 153 1.15 -10.69 -6.20
C THR A 153 2.52 -11.30 -6.50
N ASN A 154 3.40 -10.54 -7.12
CA ASN A 154 4.67 -11.02 -7.63
C ASN A 154 5.87 -10.35 -6.95
N PHE A 155 7.02 -11.01 -7.01
CA PHE A 155 8.25 -10.53 -6.37
C PHE A 155 9.47 -10.70 -7.28
N MET A 156 10.20 -9.61 -7.47
CA MET A 156 11.47 -9.57 -8.22
C MET A 156 11.35 -10.13 -9.65
N ASP A 157 10.30 -9.75 -10.39
CA ASP A 157 9.97 -10.34 -11.70
C ASP A 157 11.12 -10.21 -12.72
N TRP A 158 11.83 -11.31 -12.92
CA TRP A 158 12.92 -11.40 -13.88
C TRP A 158 12.35 -11.61 -15.28
N GLY A 159 12.80 -10.82 -16.27
CA GLY A 159 12.36 -10.98 -17.66
C GLY A 159 10.96 -10.43 -17.91
N ALA A 160 10.45 -9.58 -17.02
CA ALA A 160 9.16 -8.93 -17.17
C ALA A 160 9.05 -8.17 -18.48
N TRP A 161 10.05 -7.35 -18.85
CA TRP A 161 10.08 -6.66 -20.14
C TRP A 161 9.99 -7.63 -21.33
N ASN A 162 10.81 -8.68 -21.32
CA ASN A 162 10.88 -9.67 -22.40
C ASN A 162 9.58 -10.43 -22.61
N SER A 163 8.80 -10.64 -21.55
CA SER A 163 7.51 -11.32 -21.63
C SER A 163 6.47 -10.62 -22.52
N LEU A 164 6.66 -9.32 -22.78
CA LEU A 164 5.81 -8.52 -23.67
C LEU A 164 6.27 -8.54 -25.14
N THR A 165 7.44 -9.09 -25.43
CA THR A 165 7.97 -9.09 -26.80
C THR A 165 7.16 -10.02 -27.70
N LYS A 166 6.60 -9.46 -28.77
CA LYS A 166 5.85 -10.19 -29.80
C LYS A 166 6.83 -10.72 -30.85
N ASN A 167 7.31 -11.96 -30.69
CA ASN A 167 8.19 -12.57 -31.69
C ASN A 167 7.49 -13.71 -32.44
N THR A 168 7.13 -13.41 -33.70
CA THR A 168 6.69 -14.28 -34.82
C THR A 168 5.65 -15.39 -34.53
N ALA A 169 5.38 -16.22 -35.55
CA ALA A 169 4.08 -16.86 -35.85
C ALA A 169 3.50 -17.83 -34.80
N ASP A 170 4.28 -18.27 -33.80
CA ASP A 170 3.85 -19.14 -32.71
C ASP A 170 3.82 -18.38 -31.39
N TYR A 171 2.83 -17.49 -31.27
CA TYR A 171 2.64 -16.57 -30.15
C TYR A 171 2.76 -17.24 -28.76
N ARG A 172 3.77 -16.84 -27.96
CA ARG A 172 3.97 -17.30 -26.56
C ARG A 172 4.00 -16.20 -25.50
N GLY A 173 4.03 -14.91 -25.86
CA GLY A 173 4.12 -13.75 -24.95
C GLY A 173 2.81 -13.38 -24.23
N ILE A 174 2.84 -12.33 -23.40
CA ILE A 174 1.64 -11.69 -22.81
C ILE A 174 0.91 -10.85 -23.87
N SER A 175 -0.41 -10.98 -23.98
CA SER A 175 -1.24 -10.28 -24.99
C SER A 175 -1.60 -8.88 -24.55
N ASP A 176 -2.10 -8.06 -25.48
CA ASP A 176 -2.56 -6.71 -25.11
C ASP A 176 -3.78 -6.81 -24.17
N GLU A 177 -4.67 -7.80 -24.35
CA GLU A 177 -5.78 -8.05 -23.42
C GLU A 177 -5.30 -8.59 -22.08
N GLU A 178 -4.34 -9.51 -22.08
CA GLU A 178 -3.72 -10.05 -20.86
C GLU A 178 -2.98 -8.94 -20.10
N LEU A 179 -2.20 -8.10 -20.78
CA LEU A 179 -1.51 -6.95 -20.21
C LEU A 179 -2.50 -5.96 -19.59
N ALA A 180 -3.60 -5.65 -20.28
CA ALA A 180 -4.64 -4.78 -19.74
C ALA A 180 -5.29 -5.35 -18.47
N TYR A 181 -5.38 -6.68 -18.36
CA TYR A 181 -5.83 -7.35 -17.14
C TYR A 181 -4.77 -7.30 -16.05
N ILE A 182 -3.52 -7.68 -16.36
CA ILE A 182 -2.38 -7.65 -15.44
C ILE A 182 -2.22 -6.24 -14.82
N ASN A 183 -2.31 -5.18 -15.63
CA ASN A 183 -2.20 -3.80 -15.16
C ASN A 183 -3.26 -3.39 -14.12
N LYS A 184 -4.39 -4.11 -14.05
CA LYS A 184 -5.46 -3.86 -13.07
C LYS A 184 -5.38 -4.76 -11.84
N HIS A 185 -4.78 -5.93 -11.97
CA HIS A 185 -4.88 -7.01 -10.98
C HIS A 185 -3.55 -7.42 -10.34
N LEU A 186 -2.42 -7.00 -10.92
CA LEU A 186 -1.09 -7.40 -10.48
C LEU A 186 -0.40 -6.32 -9.65
N HIS A 187 0.10 -6.71 -8.48
CA HIS A 187 1.10 -6.00 -7.69
C HIS A 187 2.45 -6.71 -7.84
N SER A 188 3.50 -6.00 -8.24
CA SER A 188 4.86 -6.54 -8.33
C SER A 188 5.79 -5.76 -7.40
N TYR A 189 6.54 -6.46 -6.56
CA TYR A 189 7.49 -5.85 -5.63
C TYR A 189 8.92 -6.04 -6.12
N SER A 190 9.71 -4.97 -6.15
CA SER A 190 11.08 -4.98 -6.67
C SER A 190 12.05 -4.20 -5.80
N ASP A 191 13.30 -4.68 -5.71
CA ASP A 191 14.38 -3.95 -5.09
C ASP A 191 14.89 -2.81 -5.99
N GLN A 192 15.26 -1.68 -5.39
CA GLN A 192 15.78 -0.53 -6.12
C GLN A 192 17.11 -0.85 -6.82
N GLY A 193 17.98 -1.62 -6.17
CA GLY A 193 19.30 -1.96 -6.70
C GLY A 193 19.29 -2.99 -7.85
N LYS A 194 18.13 -3.56 -8.18
CA LYS A 194 17.91 -4.54 -9.25
C LYS A 194 18.92 -5.67 -9.22
N ASP A 195 19.14 -6.28 -8.06
CA ASP A 195 20.24 -7.20 -7.77
C ASP A 195 20.52 -8.22 -8.89
N LEU A 196 19.82 -9.36 -8.89
CA LEU A 196 19.90 -10.32 -9.99
C LEU A 196 19.09 -9.85 -11.19
N THR A 197 17.94 -9.20 -10.99
CA THR A 197 17.03 -8.79 -12.08
C THR A 197 17.70 -7.89 -13.12
N SER A 198 18.71 -7.08 -12.76
CA SER A 198 19.46 -6.26 -13.73
C SER A 198 20.13 -7.05 -14.86
N TRP A 199 20.36 -8.35 -14.66
CA TRP A 199 21.00 -9.26 -15.60
C TRP A 199 20.00 -9.95 -16.56
N ASP A 200 18.73 -9.53 -16.57
CA ASP A 200 17.69 -10.08 -17.45
C ASP A 200 17.78 -9.60 -18.91
N GLY A 201 18.75 -8.74 -19.22
CA GLY A 201 18.96 -8.13 -20.53
C GLY A 201 18.27 -6.78 -20.73
N HIS A 202 17.44 -6.35 -19.77
CA HIS A 202 16.68 -5.10 -19.81
C HIS A 202 16.82 -4.28 -18.51
N GLY A 203 17.79 -4.60 -17.66
CA GLY A 203 18.07 -3.84 -16.44
C GLY A 203 17.06 -4.09 -15.32
N GLY A 204 16.31 -5.20 -15.35
CA GLY A 204 15.33 -5.53 -14.31
C GLY A 204 14.08 -4.65 -14.34
N ILE A 205 13.75 -4.09 -15.51
CA ILE A 205 12.55 -3.28 -15.70
C ILE A 205 11.31 -4.18 -15.70
N ILE A 206 10.34 -3.81 -14.86
CA ILE A 206 9.02 -4.44 -14.80
C ILE A 206 8.02 -3.48 -15.43
N THR A 207 7.36 -3.91 -16.50
CA THR A 207 6.54 -3.05 -17.40
C THR A 207 5.05 -3.28 -17.31
N TYR A 208 4.61 -4.11 -16.37
CA TYR A 208 3.22 -4.47 -16.18
C TYR A 208 2.84 -4.43 -14.70
N GLY A 209 1.54 -4.35 -14.44
CA GLY A 209 1.01 -4.27 -13.08
C GLY A 209 1.36 -2.95 -12.39
N LYS A 210 1.00 -2.89 -11.11
CA LYS A 210 1.45 -1.86 -10.18
C LYS A 210 2.77 -2.30 -9.56
N VAL A 211 3.85 -1.60 -9.90
CA VAL A 211 5.19 -1.91 -9.40
C VAL A 211 5.47 -1.09 -8.14
N PHE A 212 5.85 -1.76 -7.06
CA PHE A 212 6.35 -1.17 -5.83
C PHE A 212 7.86 -1.38 -5.75
N THR A 213 8.62 -0.30 -5.82
CA THR A 213 10.08 -0.33 -5.62
C THR A 213 10.41 -0.06 -4.15
N VAL A 214 11.35 -0.81 -3.57
CA VAL A 214 11.81 -0.62 -2.18
C VAL A 214 13.32 -0.46 -2.11
N GLU A 215 13.81 0.38 -1.21
CA GLU A 215 15.25 0.61 -1.05
C GLU A 215 15.94 -0.67 -0.60
N GLY A 216 17.01 -1.04 -1.30
CA GLY A 216 17.76 -2.26 -1.06
C GLY A 216 18.26 -2.87 -2.36
N LYS A 217 19.15 -3.85 -2.23
CA LYS A 217 19.70 -4.63 -3.35
C LYS A 217 19.83 -6.08 -2.92
N HIS A 218 18.76 -6.85 -3.08
CA HIS A 218 18.73 -8.25 -2.68
C HIS A 218 17.63 -8.99 -3.43
N HIS A 219 17.99 -10.01 -4.19
CA HIS A 219 17.02 -10.83 -4.92
C HIS A 219 16.28 -11.82 -4.00
N ASN A 220 15.34 -11.32 -3.19
CA ASN A 220 14.59 -12.10 -2.20
C ASN A 220 13.15 -11.57 -2.05
N ALA A 221 12.16 -12.46 -2.08
CA ALA A 221 10.75 -12.12 -1.91
C ALA A 221 10.45 -11.45 -0.55
N GLY A 222 11.22 -11.72 0.50
CA GLY A 222 11.09 -11.15 1.85
C GLY A 222 11.85 -9.84 2.09
N LEU A 223 12.53 -9.29 1.08
CA LEU A 223 13.18 -7.97 1.18
C LEU A 223 12.14 -6.86 1.42
N PRO A 224 11.09 -6.71 0.59
CA PRO A 224 10.07 -5.68 0.83
C PRO A 224 9.43 -5.85 2.20
N LYS A 225 9.33 -4.77 2.99
CA LYS A 225 8.44 -4.74 4.15
C LYS A 225 7.06 -4.30 3.70
N ILE A 226 6.06 -5.17 3.87
CA ILE A 226 4.70 -4.99 3.35
C ILE A 226 3.75 -4.95 4.55
N LYS A 227 2.76 -4.07 4.48
CA LYS A 227 1.64 -4.01 5.42
C LYS A 227 0.35 -4.04 4.61
N GLY A 228 -0.42 -5.12 4.71
CA GLY A 228 -1.57 -5.35 3.86
C GLY A 228 -1.20 -5.49 2.37
N ASN A 229 -1.52 -4.50 1.53
CA ASN A 229 -1.39 -4.57 0.07
C ASN A 229 -0.43 -3.51 -0.53
N SER A 230 0.51 -3.03 0.27
CA SER A 230 1.48 -2.02 -0.11
C SER A 230 2.71 -2.04 0.80
N PRO A 231 3.81 -1.38 0.43
CA PRO A 231 4.94 -1.19 1.34
C PRO A 231 4.52 -0.59 2.69
N ASP A 232 5.13 -1.05 3.77
CA ASP A 232 4.93 -0.51 5.12
C ASP A 232 5.61 0.87 5.25
N LEU A 233 4.90 1.93 4.83
CA LEU A 233 5.44 3.30 4.80
C LEU A 233 5.95 3.76 6.17
N GLU A 234 5.31 3.34 7.27
CA GLU A 234 5.73 3.67 8.63
C GLU A 234 7.07 3.02 8.96
N TRP A 235 7.23 1.74 8.62
CA TRP A 235 8.49 1.03 8.79
C TRP A 235 9.62 1.65 7.98
N TYR A 236 9.39 1.95 6.70
CA TYR A 236 10.42 2.54 5.84
C TYR A 236 10.83 3.94 6.31
N GLU A 237 9.86 4.79 6.65
CA GLU A 237 10.15 6.13 7.19
C GLU A 237 10.94 6.06 8.49
N LYS A 238 10.56 5.16 9.42
CA LYS A 238 11.25 4.96 10.69
C LYS A 238 12.69 4.48 10.51
N ASN A 239 12.95 3.66 9.49
CA ASN A 239 14.28 3.13 9.20
C ASN A 239 15.11 4.02 8.27
N GLY A 240 14.58 5.17 7.84
CA GLY A 240 15.32 6.09 6.95
C GLY A 240 15.57 5.51 5.56
N LEU A 241 14.67 4.65 5.08
CA LEU A 241 14.75 3.96 3.80
C LEU A 241 13.60 4.42 2.90
N PHE A 242 13.84 4.55 1.61
CA PHE A 242 12.80 4.89 0.64
C PHE A 242 11.99 3.68 0.17
N CYS A 243 10.75 3.92 -0.22
CA CYS A 243 9.93 2.98 -0.98
C CYS A 243 8.88 3.74 -1.80
N SER A 244 8.33 3.10 -2.84
CA SER A 244 7.25 3.66 -3.65
C SER A 244 6.02 3.96 -2.79
N GLY A 245 5.36 5.08 -3.07
CA GLY A 245 4.13 5.50 -2.39
C GLY A 245 4.35 6.42 -1.19
N MET A 246 5.56 6.90 -0.94
CA MET A 246 5.82 7.92 0.08
C MET A 246 5.32 9.31 -0.35
N THR A 247 4.86 10.09 0.61
CA THR A 247 4.52 11.49 0.41
C THR A 247 5.77 12.37 0.35
N GLU A 248 5.65 13.60 -0.18
CA GLU A 248 6.78 14.54 -0.22
C GLU A 248 7.36 14.80 1.18
N LYS A 249 6.51 14.90 2.21
CA LYS A 249 6.96 15.13 3.59
C LYS A 249 7.81 13.96 4.10
N GLN A 250 7.39 12.73 3.84
CA GLN A 250 8.14 11.53 4.24
C GLN A 250 9.50 11.48 3.53
N VAL A 251 9.50 11.70 2.21
CA VAL A 251 10.73 11.71 1.41
C VAL A 251 11.70 12.78 1.90
N ARG A 252 11.23 14.01 2.10
CA ARG A 252 12.10 15.11 2.58
C ARG A 252 12.63 14.86 3.99
N LYS A 253 11.88 14.19 4.86
CA LYS A 253 12.35 13.81 6.20
C LYS A 253 13.50 12.80 6.11
N ILE A 254 13.34 11.76 5.31
CA ILE A 254 14.36 10.73 5.08
C ILE A 254 15.59 11.32 4.38
N ALA A 255 15.39 12.14 3.35
CA ALA A 255 16.45 12.84 2.63
C ALA A 255 17.34 13.69 3.54
N LYS A 256 16.71 14.47 4.46
CA LYS A 256 17.44 15.24 5.49
C LYS A 256 18.25 14.34 6.41
N HIS A 257 17.69 13.19 6.80
CA HIS A 257 18.40 12.22 7.62
C HIS A 257 19.60 11.62 6.89
N LYS A 258 19.42 11.12 5.66
CA LYS A 258 20.48 10.57 4.82
C LYS A 258 21.61 11.59 4.57
N ALA A 259 21.27 12.83 4.21
CA ALA A 259 22.26 13.88 3.99
C ALA A 259 23.07 14.25 5.25
N LYS A 260 22.41 14.24 6.42
CA LYS A 260 23.08 14.46 7.71
C LYS A 260 24.06 13.32 8.03
N MET A 261 23.64 12.08 7.80
CA MET A 261 24.42 10.87 8.08
C MET A 261 25.53 10.61 7.06
N TYR A 262 25.47 11.22 5.88
CA TYR A 262 26.45 10.98 4.84
C TYR A 262 27.85 11.41 5.27
N GLU A 263 28.84 10.52 5.24
CA GLU A 263 30.25 10.86 5.49
C GLU A 263 30.98 11.03 4.16
N ILE A 264 31.73 12.13 4.05
CA ILE A 264 32.49 12.44 2.84
C ILE A 264 33.62 11.41 2.70
N ASN A 265 33.61 10.68 1.61
CA ASN A 265 34.70 9.84 1.16
C ASN A 265 35.83 10.72 0.57
N PRO A 266 37.01 10.79 1.21
CA PRO A 266 38.11 11.66 0.79
C PRO A 266 38.62 11.39 -0.63
N VAL A 267 38.43 10.17 -1.15
CA VAL A 267 38.91 9.76 -2.48
C VAL A 267 38.02 10.31 -3.59
N THR A 268 36.71 10.39 -3.36
CA THR A 268 35.72 10.91 -4.33
C THR A 268 35.40 12.39 -4.11
N ALA A 269 35.73 12.95 -2.96
CA ALA A 269 35.53 14.35 -2.61
C ALA A 269 36.14 15.32 -3.64
N ASN A 270 37.30 14.98 -4.22
CA ASN A 270 37.99 15.80 -5.22
C ASN A 270 37.22 15.98 -6.54
N PHE A 271 36.18 15.18 -6.79
CA PHE A 271 35.32 15.29 -7.96
C PHE A 271 34.03 16.09 -7.70
N GLY A 272 33.84 16.65 -6.48
CA GLY A 272 32.65 17.44 -6.12
C GLY A 272 31.34 16.64 -5.96
N LEU A 273 31.30 15.40 -6.46
CA LEU A 273 30.15 14.49 -6.39
C LEU A 273 29.68 14.18 -4.96
N ASP A 274 30.60 14.27 -4.01
CA ASP A 274 30.38 13.87 -2.63
C ASP A 274 29.69 14.94 -1.80
N TYR A 275 29.91 16.21 -2.15
CA TYR A 275 29.25 17.34 -1.50
C TYR A 275 27.77 17.43 -1.87
N ALA A 276 27.39 16.95 -3.07
CA ALA A 276 25.98 16.87 -3.46
C ALA A 276 25.16 15.98 -2.50
N LYS A 277 25.77 14.91 -1.96
CA LYS A 277 25.13 14.02 -0.99
C LYS A 277 24.99 14.61 0.41
N LYS A 278 25.57 15.79 0.67
CA LYS A 278 25.26 16.59 1.88
C LYS A 278 24.02 17.46 1.70
N ASP A 279 23.51 17.60 0.48
CA ASP A 279 22.26 18.29 0.18
C ASP A 279 21.10 17.29 0.20
N PRO A 280 20.07 17.49 1.06
CA PRO A 280 18.86 16.66 1.03
C PRO A 280 18.21 16.59 -0.36
N GLU A 281 18.31 17.64 -1.19
CA GLU A 281 17.64 17.65 -2.49
C GLU A 281 18.22 16.60 -3.45
N HIS A 282 19.49 16.19 -3.27
CA HIS A 282 20.07 15.05 -3.99
C HIS A 282 19.24 13.77 -3.80
N TYR A 283 18.89 13.45 -2.56
CA TYR A 283 18.10 12.26 -2.24
C TYR A 283 16.63 12.39 -2.63
N VAL A 284 16.09 13.61 -2.67
CA VAL A 284 14.74 13.86 -3.20
C VAL A 284 14.70 13.54 -4.70
N LEU A 285 15.72 13.98 -5.45
CA LEU A 285 15.83 13.67 -6.89
C LEU A 285 16.08 12.18 -7.15
N GLU A 286 16.92 11.54 -6.33
CA GLU A 286 17.11 10.09 -6.36
C GLU A 286 15.79 9.35 -6.11
N TYR A 287 15.01 9.81 -5.12
CA TYR A 287 13.70 9.23 -4.84
C TYR A 287 12.78 9.28 -6.07
N LEU A 288 12.64 10.46 -6.67
CA LEU A 288 11.76 10.68 -7.82
C LEU A 288 12.15 9.82 -9.03
N LYS A 289 13.45 9.59 -9.20
CA LYS A 289 13.99 8.75 -10.28
C LYS A 289 13.72 7.26 -10.06
N GLU A 290 13.92 6.77 -8.84
CA GLU A 290 13.97 5.33 -8.56
C GLU A 290 12.62 4.75 -8.07
N TYR A 291 11.78 5.57 -7.41
CA TYR A 291 10.55 5.13 -6.74
C TYR A 291 9.27 5.73 -7.34
N GLY A 292 9.41 6.74 -8.20
CA GLY A 292 8.31 7.46 -8.85
C GLY A 292 7.92 8.76 -8.16
N GLY A 293 6.80 9.35 -8.60
CA GLY A 293 6.28 10.60 -8.04
C GLY A 293 5.82 10.46 -6.58
N PHE A 294 5.74 11.59 -5.87
CA PHE A 294 5.19 11.61 -4.51
C PHE A 294 3.73 11.15 -4.50
N ALA A 295 3.38 10.35 -3.50
CA ALA A 295 1.98 10.13 -3.18
C ALA A 295 1.36 11.47 -2.74
N PRO A 296 0.09 11.73 -3.09
CA PRO A 296 -0.60 12.88 -2.57
C PRO A 296 -0.63 12.81 -1.03
N GLU A 297 -0.40 13.94 -0.37
CA GLU A 297 -0.66 14.02 1.07
C GLU A 297 -2.16 13.75 1.29
N PRO A 298 -2.52 12.78 2.15
CA PRO A 298 -3.93 12.52 2.43
C PRO A 298 -4.55 13.79 3.02
N SER A 299 -5.69 14.19 2.47
CA SER A 299 -6.44 15.30 3.05
C SER A 299 -6.87 14.94 4.48
N LYS A 300 -7.23 15.94 5.30
CA LYS A 300 -7.81 15.67 6.63
C LYS A 300 -9.04 14.75 6.52
N GLN A 301 -9.79 14.85 5.42
CA GLN A 301 -10.94 13.98 5.14
C GLN A 301 -10.54 12.53 4.84
N ASP A 302 -9.44 12.34 4.10
CA ASP A 302 -8.87 11.01 3.85
C ASP A 302 -8.38 10.39 5.15
N LEU A 303 -7.66 11.16 5.98
CA LEU A 303 -7.21 10.72 7.30
C LEU A 303 -8.37 10.33 8.22
N ILE A 304 -9.47 11.11 8.24
CA ILE A 304 -10.69 10.74 8.98
C ILE A 304 -11.25 9.41 8.48
N SER A 305 -11.30 9.23 7.16
CA SER A 305 -11.84 8.00 6.54
C SER A 305 -10.98 6.78 6.82
N ILE A 306 -9.66 6.93 6.72
CA ILE A 306 -8.67 5.91 7.07
C ILE A 306 -8.79 5.54 8.54
N ASN A 307 -8.79 6.53 9.45
CA ASN A 307 -8.90 6.27 10.88
C ASN A 307 -10.21 5.59 11.25
N ARG A 308 -11.34 5.94 10.63
CA ARG A 308 -12.63 5.27 10.87
C ARG A 308 -12.57 3.79 10.49
N ARG A 309 -12.00 3.47 9.32
CA ARG A 309 -11.79 2.07 8.91
C ARG A 309 -10.88 1.35 9.89
N TYR A 310 -9.79 1.99 10.29
CA TYR A 310 -8.86 1.39 11.24
C TYR A 310 -9.48 1.18 12.63
N ILE A 311 -10.35 2.09 13.09
CA ILE A 311 -11.16 1.92 14.30
C ILE A 311 -12.06 0.68 14.17
N ASP A 312 -12.70 0.46 13.02
CA ASP A 312 -13.52 -0.74 12.77
C ASP A 312 -12.68 -2.02 12.79
N GLU A 313 -11.49 -2.00 12.18
CA GLU A 313 -10.52 -3.10 12.21
C GLU A 313 -10.06 -3.41 13.65
N LEU A 314 -9.68 -2.39 14.41
CA LEU A 314 -9.31 -2.53 15.83
C LEU A 314 -10.46 -3.11 16.65
N HIS A 315 -11.70 -2.70 16.38
CA HIS A 315 -12.89 -3.31 17.01
C HIS A 315 -13.04 -4.78 16.66
N ALA A 316 -12.80 -5.17 15.40
CA ALA A 316 -12.84 -6.57 14.99
C ALA A 316 -11.72 -7.39 15.67
N SER A 317 -10.48 -6.92 15.65
CA SER A 317 -9.34 -7.57 16.32
C SER A 317 -9.55 -7.70 17.82
N LEU A 318 -10.15 -6.70 18.47
CA LEU A 318 -10.46 -6.72 19.90
C LEU A 318 -11.41 -7.85 20.31
N ARG A 319 -12.32 -8.27 19.41
CA ARG A 319 -13.29 -9.35 19.69
C ARG A 319 -12.62 -10.71 19.83
N ILE A 320 -11.54 -10.94 19.10
CA ILE A 320 -10.82 -12.23 19.07
C ILE A 320 -9.54 -12.22 19.92
N SER A 321 -9.05 -11.05 20.32
CA SER A 321 -7.83 -10.91 21.14
C SER A 321 -8.05 -11.23 22.64
N SER A 322 -6.99 -11.70 23.29
CA SER A 322 -6.91 -11.92 24.74
C SER A 322 -5.56 -11.44 25.32
N GLY A 323 -5.44 -11.39 26.65
CA GLY A 323 -4.19 -11.01 27.34
C GLY A 323 -3.64 -9.63 26.95
N ASP A 324 -2.31 -9.52 26.89
CA ASP A 324 -1.57 -8.29 26.62
C ASP A 324 -1.94 -7.67 25.27
N LYS A 325 -2.17 -8.50 24.24
CA LYS A 325 -2.59 -8.03 22.91
C LYS A 325 -3.90 -7.25 22.97
N LYS A 326 -4.85 -7.67 23.82
CA LYS A 326 -6.12 -6.97 24.01
C LYS A 326 -5.93 -5.59 24.64
N ILE A 327 -4.91 -5.42 25.48
CA ILE A 327 -4.61 -4.16 26.15
C ILE A 327 -3.98 -3.18 25.15
N SER A 328 -2.97 -3.62 24.39
CA SER A 328 -2.38 -2.80 23.33
C SER A 328 -3.41 -2.34 22.30
N LEU A 329 -4.28 -3.25 21.84
CA LEU A 329 -5.35 -2.90 20.89
C LEU A 329 -6.36 -1.89 21.48
N ARG A 330 -6.62 -1.92 22.79
CA ARG A 330 -7.50 -0.93 23.47
C ARG A 330 -6.85 0.45 23.54
N GLU A 331 -5.57 0.50 23.88
CA GLU A 331 -4.80 1.75 23.85
C GLU A 331 -4.85 2.38 22.45
N GLU A 332 -4.50 1.58 21.44
CA GLU A 332 -4.43 2.00 20.04
C GLU A 332 -5.78 2.50 19.52
N LEU A 333 -6.88 1.83 19.90
CA LEU A 333 -8.24 2.26 19.59
C LEU A 333 -8.56 3.65 20.20
N VAL A 334 -8.20 3.86 21.47
CA VAL A 334 -8.47 5.13 22.16
C VAL A 334 -7.64 6.27 21.55
N ARG A 335 -6.36 6.03 21.24
CA ARG A 335 -5.50 7.04 20.59
C ARG A 335 -5.99 7.39 19.19
N THR A 336 -6.34 6.39 18.38
CA THR A 336 -6.87 6.60 17.01
C THR A 336 -8.19 7.37 17.06
N SER A 337 -9.06 7.07 18.03
CA SER A 337 -10.31 7.81 18.25
C SER A 337 -10.05 9.28 18.61
N ALA A 338 -9.07 9.55 19.49
CA ALA A 338 -8.67 10.90 19.86
C ALA A 338 -8.15 11.72 18.66
N GLN A 339 -7.28 11.12 17.84
CA GLN A 339 -6.78 11.74 16.63
C GLN A 339 -7.88 12.05 15.61
N THR A 340 -8.83 11.12 15.45
CA THR A 340 -9.97 11.29 14.54
C THR A 340 -10.88 12.44 14.99
N ALA A 341 -11.12 12.54 16.30
CA ALA A 341 -11.91 13.62 16.89
C ALA A 341 -11.28 15.01 16.65
N LEU A 342 -9.95 15.12 16.74
CA LEU A 342 -9.21 16.34 16.41
C LEU A 342 -9.36 16.72 14.93
N LEU A 343 -9.09 15.77 14.02
CA LEU A 343 -9.19 16.01 12.59
C LEU A 343 -10.60 16.45 12.19
N GLN A 344 -11.62 15.79 12.71
CA GLN A 344 -13.02 16.11 12.44
C GLN A 344 -13.38 17.53 12.90
N ALA A 345 -12.83 17.96 14.04
CA ALA A 345 -13.07 19.30 14.57
C ALA A 345 -12.41 20.39 13.71
N GLU A 346 -11.17 20.17 13.30
CA GLU A 346 -10.46 21.08 12.39
C GLU A 346 -11.14 21.21 11.03
N VAL A 347 -11.62 20.09 10.46
CA VAL A 347 -12.39 20.12 9.20
C VAL A 347 -13.68 20.90 9.39
N TYR A 348 -14.42 20.64 10.46
CA TYR A 348 -15.68 21.34 10.73
C TYR A 348 -15.50 22.85 10.88
N GLU A 349 -14.49 23.30 11.63
CA GLU A 349 -14.21 24.73 11.77
C GLU A 349 -13.85 25.37 10.43
N GLN A 350 -13.06 24.68 9.60
CA GLN A 350 -12.71 25.19 8.27
C GLN A 350 -13.94 25.27 7.36
N GLU A 351 -14.82 24.27 7.38
CA GLU A 351 -16.08 24.31 6.61
C GLU A 351 -16.97 25.50 7.00
N ILE A 352 -17.04 25.86 8.29
CA ILE A 352 -17.79 27.04 8.74
C ILE A 352 -17.15 28.33 8.21
N LYS A 353 -15.82 28.44 8.28
CA LYS A 353 -15.08 29.59 7.73
C LYS A 353 -15.32 29.75 6.24
N ASP A 354 -15.24 28.66 5.48
CA ASP A 354 -15.40 28.67 4.04
C ASP A 354 -16.84 29.03 3.64
N LYS A 355 -17.85 28.49 4.34
CA LYS A 355 -19.26 28.85 4.12
C LYS A 355 -19.53 30.32 4.40
N LEU A 356 -19.01 30.87 5.49
CA LEU A 356 -19.14 32.31 5.81
C LEU A 356 -18.48 33.18 4.75
N ALA A 357 -17.24 32.86 4.36
CA ALA A 357 -16.52 33.59 3.33
C ALA A 357 -17.25 33.56 1.98
N SER A 358 -17.74 32.39 1.57
CA SER A 358 -18.52 32.23 0.34
C SER A 358 -19.84 33.02 0.38
N SER A 359 -20.58 32.95 1.49
CA SER A 359 -21.82 33.72 1.66
C SER A 359 -21.58 35.23 1.64
N LYS A 360 -20.53 35.71 2.32
CA LYS A 360 -20.17 37.13 2.34
C LYS A 360 -19.78 37.64 0.96
N SER A 361 -18.96 36.88 0.22
CA SER A 361 -18.57 37.20 -1.15
C SER A 361 -19.76 37.30 -2.10
N LYS A 362 -20.77 36.43 -1.97
CA LYS A 362 -22.03 36.54 -2.74
C LYS A 362 -22.82 37.81 -2.44
N VAL A 363 -22.83 38.25 -1.17
CA VAL A 363 -23.49 39.51 -0.80
C VAL A 363 -22.73 40.71 -1.41
N GLU A 364 -21.40 40.70 -1.36
CA GLU A 364 -20.56 41.72 -2.00
C GLU A 364 -20.78 41.78 -3.51
N GLU A 365 -20.89 40.62 -4.17
CA GLU A 365 -21.19 40.51 -5.59
C GLU A 365 -22.56 41.12 -5.91
N HIS A 366 -23.62 40.71 -5.21
CA HIS A 366 -24.97 41.25 -5.41
C HIS A 366 -25.06 42.78 -5.18
N ILE A 367 -24.35 43.29 -4.18
CA ILE A 367 -24.26 44.74 -3.92
C ILE A 367 -23.63 45.45 -5.12
N SER A 368 -22.53 44.90 -5.64
CA SER A 368 -21.82 45.47 -6.78
C SER A 368 -22.66 45.44 -8.05
N GLU A 369 -23.34 44.32 -8.32
CA GLU A 369 -24.26 44.18 -9.45
C GLU A 369 -25.40 45.19 -9.40
N LEU A 370 -26.04 45.34 -8.24
CA LEU A 370 -27.15 46.29 -8.07
C LEU A 370 -26.67 47.74 -8.18
N SER A 371 -25.49 48.07 -7.64
CA SER A 371 -24.87 49.38 -7.78
C SER A 371 -24.61 49.72 -9.25
N ASN A 372 -24.04 48.78 -10.02
CA ASN A 372 -23.77 48.96 -11.44
C ASN A 372 -25.06 49.12 -12.26
N ALA A 373 -26.10 48.34 -11.94
CA ALA A 373 -27.40 48.45 -12.57
C ALA A 373 -28.04 49.83 -12.31
N ALA A 374 -27.98 50.32 -11.07
CA ALA A 374 -28.49 51.64 -10.71
C ALA A 374 -27.79 52.76 -11.48
N HIS A 375 -26.45 52.73 -11.58
CA HIS A 375 -25.70 53.70 -12.39
C HIS A 375 -26.06 53.65 -13.88
N THR A 376 -26.41 52.47 -14.41
CA THR A 376 -26.80 52.31 -15.82
C THR A 376 -28.20 52.88 -16.09
N LEU A 377 -29.13 52.71 -15.14
CA LEU A 377 -30.55 53.08 -15.29
C LEU A 377 -30.84 54.55 -14.96
N ALA A 378 -29.97 55.21 -14.21
CA ALA A 378 -30.16 56.57 -13.73
C ALA A 378 -29.94 57.64 -14.83
N HIS A 379 -30.79 57.67 -15.85
CA HIS A 379 -30.67 58.59 -16.99
C HIS A 379 -30.97 60.07 -16.67
N ASN A 380 -31.62 60.35 -15.53
CA ASN A 380 -32.07 61.69 -15.14
C ASN A 380 -31.48 62.17 -13.80
N LEU A 381 -30.56 61.39 -13.20
CA LEU A 381 -29.90 61.75 -11.95
C LEU A 381 -28.43 62.04 -12.23
N SER A 382 -27.88 63.00 -11.51
CA SER A 382 -26.44 63.21 -11.44
C SER A 382 -25.75 62.05 -10.71
N SER A 383 -24.45 61.87 -10.94
CA SER A 383 -23.67 60.83 -10.23
C SER A 383 -23.77 60.96 -8.70
N GLY A 384 -23.82 62.19 -8.17
CA GLY A 384 -23.97 62.43 -6.74
C GLY A 384 -25.33 61.99 -6.19
N GLU A 385 -26.43 62.22 -6.92
CA GLU A 385 -27.76 61.76 -6.52
C GLU A 385 -27.87 60.22 -6.54
N VAL A 386 -27.17 59.56 -7.47
CA VAL A 386 -27.10 58.09 -7.51
C VAL A 386 -26.28 57.56 -6.34
N GLU A 387 -25.15 58.18 -6.01
CA GLU A 387 -24.35 57.81 -4.83
C GLU A 387 -25.12 58.01 -3.52
N ASP A 388 -25.87 59.11 -3.39
CA ASP A 388 -26.72 59.36 -2.23
C ASP A 388 -27.80 58.26 -2.07
N LEU A 389 -28.44 57.83 -3.16
CA LEU A 389 -29.41 56.73 -3.15
C LEU A 389 -28.77 55.38 -2.81
N LEU A 390 -27.54 55.14 -3.27
CA LEU A 390 -26.81 53.89 -3.03
C LEU A 390 -26.05 53.87 -1.70
N SER A 391 -26.04 54.97 -0.94
CA SER A 391 -25.36 55.06 0.37
C SER A 391 -25.88 54.06 1.41
N GLU A 392 -27.08 53.54 1.23
CA GLU A 392 -27.67 52.46 2.04
C GLU A 392 -27.26 51.05 1.55
N LEU A 393 -26.81 50.92 0.29
CA LEU A 393 -26.39 49.66 -0.32
C LEU A 393 -24.89 49.42 -0.10
N THR A 394 -24.51 49.14 1.14
CA THR A 394 -23.12 48.79 1.50
C THR A 394 -23.06 47.45 2.22
N LEU A 395 -21.91 46.77 2.11
CA LEU A 395 -21.70 45.48 2.79
C LEU A 395 -21.92 45.60 4.30
N SER A 396 -21.44 46.69 4.90
CA SER A 396 -21.56 46.92 6.34
C SER A 396 -23.02 46.98 6.84
N LYS A 397 -23.97 47.34 5.97
CA LYS A 397 -25.41 47.39 6.28
C LYS A 397 -26.12 46.09 5.92
N ALA A 398 -25.67 45.39 4.88
CA ALA A 398 -26.26 44.14 4.41
C ALA A 398 -25.73 42.88 5.13
N TRP A 399 -24.56 42.96 5.75
CA TRP A 399 -23.89 41.85 6.41
C TRP A 399 -23.73 42.10 7.91
N ASN A 400 -24.23 41.16 8.72
CA ASN A 400 -24.13 41.25 10.18
C ASN A 400 -22.77 40.71 10.65
N GLY A 401 -21.79 41.62 10.81
CA GLY A 401 -20.45 41.29 11.29
C GLY A 401 -20.40 40.73 12.71
N GLU A 402 -21.35 41.10 13.58
CA GLU A 402 -21.43 40.54 14.94
C GLU A 402 -21.85 39.06 14.91
N THR A 403 -22.82 38.71 14.05
CA THR A 403 -23.22 37.32 13.83
C THR A 403 -22.09 36.50 13.20
N GLU A 404 -21.35 37.06 12.23
CA GLU A 404 -20.15 36.43 11.65
C GLU A 404 -19.13 36.11 12.75
N ALA A 405 -18.76 37.12 13.56
CA ALA A 405 -17.79 36.97 14.65
C ALA A 405 -18.24 35.92 15.69
N SER A 406 -19.51 35.95 16.09
CA SER A 406 -20.10 34.99 17.03
C SER A 406 -20.11 33.56 16.48
N THR A 407 -20.38 33.40 15.18
CA THR A 407 -20.37 32.10 14.49
C THR A 407 -18.95 31.53 14.43
N LEU A 408 -17.96 32.36 14.07
CA LEU A 408 -16.55 31.96 14.07
C LEU A 408 -16.07 31.59 15.48
N ALA A 409 -16.42 32.38 16.49
CA ALA A 409 -16.08 32.09 17.88
C ALA A 409 -16.70 30.76 18.35
N SER A 410 -17.95 30.47 17.96
CA SER A 410 -18.61 29.21 18.27
C SER A 410 -17.93 28.01 17.62
N ALA A 411 -17.49 28.14 16.36
CA ALA A 411 -16.74 27.10 15.66
C ALA A 411 -15.38 26.83 16.32
N SER A 412 -14.62 27.88 16.66
CA SER A 412 -13.34 27.73 17.37
C SER A 412 -13.52 27.18 18.80
N ALA A 413 -14.61 27.53 19.49
CA ALA A 413 -14.94 26.96 20.80
C ALA A 413 -15.27 25.47 20.71
N TYR A 414 -15.97 25.04 19.66
CA TYR A 414 -16.18 23.62 19.37
C TYR A 414 -14.85 22.89 19.16
N THR A 415 -13.95 23.42 18.32
CA THR A 415 -12.61 22.84 18.12
C THR A 415 -11.84 22.71 19.42
N THR A 416 -11.82 23.76 20.24
CA THR A 416 -11.17 23.77 21.56
C THR A 416 -11.69 22.64 22.45
N LYS A 417 -13.01 22.49 22.52
CA LYS A 417 -13.65 21.45 23.33
C LYS A 417 -13.33 20.03 22.82
N MET A 418 -13.27 19.85 21.52
CA MET A 418 -12.84 18.58 20.91
C MET A 418 -11.37 18.29 21.19
N THR A 419 -10.50 19.31 21.20
CA THR A 419 -9.10 19.17 21.62
C THR A 419 -8.96 18.74 23.08
N GLU A 420 -9.75 19.31 23.98
CA GLU A 420 -9.79 18.89 25.39
C GLU A 420 -10.24 17.43 25.53
N ILE A 421 -11.29 17.02 24.82
CA ILE A 421 -11.78 15.63 24.80
C ILE A 421 -10.68 14.69 24.30
N ALA A 422 -10.02 15.01 23.19
CA ALA A 422 -8.92 14.21 22.66
C ALA A 422 -7.74 14.12 23.65
N GLY A 423 -7.41 15.21 24.33
CA GLY A 423 -6.42 15.22 25.42
C GLY A 423 -6.80 14.29 26.57
N ASN A 424 -8.06 14.26 26.97
CA ASN A 424 -8.56 13.35 28.00
C ASN A 424 -8.55 11.89 27.54
N LEU A 425 -8.88 11.61 26.28
CA LEU A 425 -8.77 10.27 25.70
C LEU A 425 -7.32 9.79 25.68
N ASN A 426 -6.37 10.64 25.29
CA ASN A 426 -4.95 10.29 25.33
C ASN A 426 -4.47 9.98 26.76
N LYS A 427 -4.88 10.75 27.77
CA LYS A 427 -4.60 10.43 29.17
C LYS A 427 -5.22 9.10 29.61
N ALA A 428 -6.42 8.77 29.12
CA ALA A 428 -7.05 7.49 29.38
C ALA A 428 -6.26 6.33 28.74
N ALA A 429 -5.74 6.52 27.52
CA ALA A 429 -4.84 5.56 26.88
C ALA A 429 -3.55 5.35 27.69
N ASP A 430 -2.91 6.42 28.15
CA ASP A 430 -1.72 6.33 29.01
C ASP A 430 -2.01 5.55 30.31
N ASN A 431 -3.19 5.78 30.90
CA ASN A 431 -3.62 5.06 32.10
C ASN A 431 -3.87 3.57 31.85
N ILE A 432 -4.38 3.19 30.66
CA ILE A 432 -4.55 1.77 30.27
C ILE A 432 -3.19 1.06 30.30
N VAL A 433 -2.17 1.66 29.68
CA VAL A 433 -0.80 1.12 29.66
C VAL A 433 -0.21 1.06 31.07
N ALA A 434 -0.39 2.11 31.87
CA ALA A 434 0.16 2.16 33.23
C ALA A 434 -0.46 1.15 34.19
N ILE A 435 -1.77 0.90 34.10
CA ILE A 435 -2.46 -0.12 34.92
C ILE A 435 -1.95 -1.51 34.55
N ASP A 436 -1.79 -1.78 33.25
CA ASP A 436 -1.28 -3.07 32.76
C ASP A 436 0.14 -3.37 33.27
N GLN A 437 1.06 -2.41 33.12
CA GLN A 437 2.42 -2.54 33.63
C GLN A 437 2.46 -2.82 35.14
N LYS A 438 1.60 -2.18 35.92
CA LYS A 438 1.49 -2.44 37.37
C LYS A 438 0.92 -3.84 37.66
N GLY A 439 -0.05 -4.30 36.86
CA GLY A 439 -0.60 -5.64 36.95
C GLY A 439 0.47 -6.71 36.68
N ALA A 440 1.24 -6.56 35.60
CA ALA A 440 2.33 -7.48 35.25
C ALA A 440 3.42 -7.57 36.35
N GLN A 441 3.69 -6.47 37.06
CA GLN A 441 4.63 -6.45 38.20
C GLN A 441 4.17 -7.30 39.39
N ILE A 442 2.86 -7.53 39.56
CA ILE A 442 2.33 -8.38 40.63
C ILE A 442 2.64 -9.86 40.34
N PHE A 443 2.72 -10.25 39.06
CA PHE A 443 2.95 -11.64 38.65
C PHE A 443 4.42 -11.99 38.40
N THR A 444 5.30 -10.99 38.28
CA THR A 444 6.76 -11.18 38.11
C THR A 444 7.53 -11.22 39.43
N LYS A 445 6.90 -10.87 40.56
CA LYS A 445 7.44 -11.12 41.90
C LYS A 445 7.06 -12.54 42.37
N LYS A 446 7.80 -13.54 41.90
CA LYS A 446 7.86 -14.87 42.53
C LYS A 446 9.30 -15.28 42.74
#